data_AF-A0A151JPT8-F1
#
_entry.id   AF-A0A151JPT8-F1
#
_cell.length_a   1.000
_cell.length_b   1.000
_cell.length_c   1.000
_cell.angle_alpha   90.00
_cell.angle_beta   90.00
_cell.angle_gamma   90.00
#
_symmetry.space_group_name_H-M   'P 1'
#
loop_
_entity.id
_entity.type
_entity.pdbx_description
1 polymer ?
#
loop_
_entity_poly.entity_id
_entity_poly.type
_entity_poly.pdbx_seq_one_letter_code
_entity_poly.pdbx_strand_id
1 'polypeptide(L)'
;LQMLYHEVEMFCKQANEKTNIILQYYVDNYKRIYSIYILWCYITAISVICGPLFLSQEFPTNAKYPFSMQPPIKYIIYLHQSLVGFQAAAGMCTDCNIAILLFYSAARLELLVQKIRNVRNENELDSCIKLHDEILR
;
A
#
# COMPACT_ATOMS: atom_id res chain seq x y z
N LEU A 1 3.06 11.88 -4.72
CA LEU A 1 2.31 10.60 -4.80
C LEU A 1 1.34 10.57 -5.99
N GLN A 2 0.39 11.51 -6.13
CA GLN A 2 -0.57 11.49 -7.25
C GLN A 2 0.09 11.56 -8.65
N MET A 3 1.12 12.41 -8.83
CA MET A 3 1.88 12.45 -10.10
C MET A 3 2.56 11.12 -10.40
N LEU A 4 3.12 10.46 -9.39
CA LEU A 4 3.78 9.16 -9.53
C LEU A 4 2.77 8.07 -9.92
N TYR A 5 1.58 8.06 -9.33
CA TYR A 5 0.51 7.15 -9.76
C TYR A 5 0.10 7.37 -11.21
N HIS A 6 0.01 8.63 -11.63
CA HIS A 6 -0.30 8.95 -13.02
C HIS A 6 0.80 8.44 -13.96
N GLU A 7 2.06 8.56 -13.58
CA GLU A 7 3.19 8.03 -14.35
C GLU A 7 3.16 6.50 -14.43
N VAL A 8 2.88 5.81 -13.31
CA VAL A 8 2.69 4.35 -13.29
C VAL A 8 1.54 3.95 -14.21
N GLU A 9 0.40 4.65 -14.15
CA GLU A 9 -0.75 4.37 -14.99
C GLU A 9 -0.43 4.55 -16.49
N MET A 10 0.24 5.64 -16.84
CA MET A 10 0.67 5.92 -18.21
C MET A 10 1.67 4.88 -18.72
N PHE A 11 2.63 4.47 -17.87
CA PHE A 11 3.57 3.40 -18.19
C PHE A 11 2.85 2.07 -18.42
N CYS A 12 1.91 1.69 -17.57
CA CYS A 12 1.11 0.48 -17.72
C CYS A 12 0.30 0.50 -19.04
N LYS A 13 -0.26 1.64 -19.42
CA LYS A 13 -1.01 1.80 -20.69
C LYS A 13 -0.11 1.72 -21.92
N GLN A 14 1.14 2.16 -21.82
CA GLN A 14 2.12 2.15 -22.91
C GLN A 14 3.01 0.89 -22.92
N ALA A 15 2.81 -0.02 -21.96
CA ALA A 15 3.63 -1.22 -21.81
C ALA A 15 3.47 -2.18 -22.98
N ASN A 16 4.60 -2.64 -23.52
CA ASN A 16 4.63 -3.72 -24.51
C ASN A 16 4.28 -5.08 -23.85
N GLU A 17 3.92 -6.08 -24.64
CA GLU A 17 3.50 -7.41 -24.18
C GLU A 17 4.50 -8.05 -23.20
N LYS A 18 5.80 -7.98 -23.53
CA LYS A 18 6.88 -8.47 -22.66
C LYS A 18 6.94 -7.73 -21.31
N THR A 19 6.73 -6.42 -21.31
CA THR A 19 6.70 -5.61 -20.08
C THR A 19 5.47 -5.92 -19.24
N ASN A 20 4.33 -6.15 -19.88
CA ASN A 20 3.08 -6.50 -19.21
C ASN A 20 3.18 -7.86 -18.50
N ILE A 21 3.83 -8.85 -19.13
CA ILE A 21 4.10 -10.17 -18.50
C ILE A 21 4.93 -10.01 -17.22
N ILE A 22 6.01 -9.21 -17.26
CA ILE A 22 6.85 -8.97 -16.07
C ILE A 22 6.02 -8.26 -14.99
N LEU A 23 5.27 -7.22 -15.35
CA LEU A 23 4.45 -6.49 -14.39
C LEU A 23 3.38 -7.39 -13.74
N GLN A 24 2.69 -8.21 -14.54
CA GLN A 24 1.71 -9.18 -14.05
C GLN A 24 2.35 -10.21 -13.13
N TYR A 25 3.55 -10.69 -13.43
CA TYR A 25 4.28 -11.58 -12.53
C TYR A 25 4.49 -10.96 -11.14
N TYR A 26 4.93 -9.70 -11.08
CA TYR A 26 5.06 -9.00 -9.79
C TYR A 26 3.70 -8.83 -9.10
N VAL A 27 2.67 -8.39 -9.81
CA VAL A 27 1.32 -8.23 -9.24
C VAL A 27 0.78 -9.56 -8.70
N ASP A 28 0.90 -10.64 -9.47
CA ASP A 28 0.36 -11.95 -9.09
C ASP A 28 1.09 -12.59 -7.92
N ASN A 29 2.39 -12.34 -7.78
CA ASN A 29 3.17 -12.88 -6.68
C ASN A 29 2.84 -12.17 -5.36
N TYR A 30 2.62 -10.85 -5.40
CA TYR A 30 2.41 -10.03 -4.21
C TYR A 30 0.93 -9.80 -3.85
N LYS A 31 -0.03 -9.97 -4.80
CA LYS A 31 -1.47 -9.78 -4.54
C LYS A 31 -1.96 -10.64 -3.37
N ARG A 32 -1.43 -11.86 -3.23
CA ARG A 32 -1.84 -12.80 -2.18
C ARG A 32 -1.39 -12.32 -0.82
N ILE A 33 -0.12 -11.95 -0.69
CA ILE A 33 0.47 -11.45 0.55
C ILE A 33 -0.24 -10.17 0.99
N TYR A 34 -0.44 -9.26 0.03
CA TYR A 34 -1.13 -7.99 0.23
C TYR A 34 -2.58 -8.18 0.73
N SER A 35 -3.34 -9.04 0.04
CA SER A 35 -4.72 -9.34 0.42
C SER A 35 -4.81 -9.94 1.83
N ILE A 36 -3.88 -10.82 2.18
CA ILE A 36 -3.81 -11.41 3.52
C ILE A 36 -3.49 -10.33 4.57
N TYR A 37 -2.53 -9.45 4.29
CA TYR A 37 -2.14 -8.36 5.20
C TYR A 37 -3.30 -7.39 5.45
N ILE A 38 -3.98 -6.94 4.39
CA ILE A 38 -5.15 -6.07 4.52
C ILE A 38 -6.23 -6.74 5.35
N LEU A 39 -6.57 -7.99 5.02
CA LEU A 39 -7.57 -8.74 5.75
C LEU A 39 -7.21 -8.84 7.24
N TRP A 40 -5.95 -9.11 7.55
CA TRP A 40 -5.44 -9.17 8.91
C TRP A 40 -5.57 -7.84 9.66
N CYS A 41 -5.26 -6.72 9.02
CA CYS A 41 -5.40 -5.38 9.59
C CYS A 41 -6.86 -5.10 9.99
N TYR A 42 -7.81 -5.40 9.10
CA TYR A 42 -9.24 -5.19 9.36
C TYR A 42 -9.80 -6.18 10.39
N ILE A 43 -9.40 -7.45 10.37
CA ILE A 43 -9.78 -8.43 11.40
C ILE A 43 -9.32 -7.95 12.77
N THR A 44 -8.10 -7.41 12.86
CA THR A 44 -7.55 -6.88 14.11
C THR A 44 -8.37 -5.70 14.60
N ALA A 45 -8.71 -4.75 13.72
CA ALA A 45 -9.56 -3.60 14.08
C ALA A 45 -10.96 -4.03 14.56
N ILE A 46 -11.60 -4.97 13.85
CA ILE A 46 -12.90 -5.52 14.25
C ILE A 46 -12.79 -6.21 15.61
N SER A 47 -11.71 -6.95 15.85
CA SER A 47 -11.48 -7.65 17.12
C SER A 47 -11.34 -6.66 18.29
N VAL A 48 -10.66 -5.53 18.08
CA VAL A 48 -10.56 -4.44 19.08
C VAL A 48 -11.93 -3.79 19.32
N ILE A 49 -12.68 -3.51 18.26
CA ILE A 49 -14.03 -2.92 18.35
C ILE A 49 -15.00 -3.86 19.09
N CYS A 50 -14.92 -5.16 18.84
CA CYS A 50 -15.74 -6.17 19.51
C CYS A 50 -15.24 -6.55 20.91
N GLY A 51 -14.03 -6.16 21.30
CA GLY A 51 -13.43 -6.45 22.61
C GLY A 51 -14.36 -6.18 23.81
N PRO A 52 -15.05 -5.03 23.88
CA PRO A 52 -16.03 -4.70 24.94
C PRO A 52 -17.22 -5.66 25.06
N LEU A 53 -17.50 -6.49 24.04
CA LEU A 53 -18.55 -7.49 24.10
C LEU A 53 -18.12 -8.74 24.88
N PHE A 54 -16.81 -9.00 24.94
CA PHE A 54 -16.24 -10.19 25.57
C PHE A 54 -15.48 -9.87 26.86
N LEU A 55 -14.95 -8.65 26.98
CA LEU A 55 -14.24 -8.16 28.16
C LEU A 55 -15.14 -7.18 28.94
N SER A 56 -14.95 -7.08 30.25
CA SER A 56 -15.65 -6.12 31.12
C SER A 56 -15.20 -4.65 30.92
N GLN A 57 -14.84 -4.26 29.69
CA GLN A 57 -14.40 -2.92 29.32
C GLN A 57 -15.58 -2.16 28.70
N GLU A 58 -15.77 -0.88 29.05
CA GLU A 58 -16.92 -0.10 28.54
C GLU A 58 -16.77 0.37 27.08
N PHE A 59 -15.54 0.47 26.58
CA PHE A 59 -15.23 1.04 25.25
C PHE A 59 -14.14 0.22 24.56
N PRO A 60 -14.04 0.24 23.21
CA PRO A 60 -13.00 -0.49 22.47
C PRO A 60 -11.57 -0.16 22.89
N THR A 61 -11.33 1.07 23.34
CA THR A 61 -10.01 1.54 23.77
C THR A 61 -10.03 2.08 25.20
N ASN A 62 -8.89 1.98 25.89
CA ASN A 62 -8.70 2.44 27.27
C ASN A 62 -8.53 3.97 27.35
N ALA A 63 -9.53 4.72 26.89
CA ALA A 63 -9.55 6.18 26.97
C ALA A 63 -10.27 6.65 28.25
N LYS A 64 -9.68 7.63 28.95
CA LYS A 64 -10.31 8.31 30.09
C LYS A 64 -10.93 9.62 29.63
N TYR A 65 -12.23 9.79 29.85
CA TYR A 65 -12.93 11.02 29.49
C TYR A 65 -13.23 11.88 30.74
N PRO A 66 -13.01 13.20 30.70
CA PRO A 66 -13.25 14.09 31.85
C PRO A 66 -14.74 14.46 32.03
N PHE A 67 -15.66 13.76 31.36
CA PHE A 67 -17.09 14.02 31.35
C PHE A 67 -17.89 12.74 31.58
N SER A 68 -19.16 12.90 31.97
CA SER A 68 -20.04 11.78 32.29
C SER A 68 -20.36 10.93 31.05
N MET A 69 -20.16 9.62 31.16
CA MET A 69 -20.32 8.66 30.06
C MET A 69 -21.71 8.01 30.05
N GLN A 70 -22.75 8.82 30.30
CA GLN A 70 -24.13 8.37 30.23
C GLN A 70 -24.65 8.42 28.78
N PRO A 71 -25.68 7.62 28.43
CA PRO A 71 -26.39 7.76 27.16
C PRO A 71 -26.89 9.22 26.97
N PRO A 72 -26.76 9.84 25.78
CA PRO A 72 -26.33 9.27 24.50
C PRO A 72 -24.81 9.37 24.22
N ILE A 73 -24.05 10.07 25.06
CA ILE A 73 -22.63 10.39 24.85
C ILE A 73 -21.78 9.12 24.72
N LYS A 74 -22.11 8.08 25.51
CA LYS A 74 -21.49 6.76 25.43
C LYS A 74 -21.52 6.16 24.01
N TYR A 75 -22.66 6.24 23.32
CA TYR A 75 -22.79 5.71 21.97
C TYR A 75 -21.98 6.50 20.95
N ILE A 76 -21.94 7.83 21.09
CA ILE A 76 -21.15 8.71 20.22
C ILE A 76 -19.65 8.39 20.37
N ILE A 77 -19.16 8.24 21.60
CA ILE A 77 -17.77 7.85 21.85
C ILE A 77 -17.48 6.49 21.21
N TYR A 78 -18.35 5.50 21.41
CA TYR A 78 -18.16 4.17 20.86
C TYR A 78 -18.05 4.19 19.33
N LEU A 79 -18.95 4.92 18.67
CA LEU A 79 -18.93 5.12 17.22
C LEU A 79 -17.64 5.82 16.77
N HIS A 80 -17.23 6.86 17.49
CA HIS A 80 -16.01 7.59 17.18
C HIS A 80 -14.76 6.71 17.31
N GLN A 81 -14.62 5.97 18.42
CA GLN A 81 -13.50 5.05 18.61
C GLN A 81 -13.48 3.94 17.56
N SER A 82 -14.65 3.45 17.16
CA SER A 82 -14.77 2.47 16.08
C SER A 82 -14.30 3.04 14.75
N LEU A 83 -14.73 4.27 14.42
CA LEU A 83 -14.31 4.97 13.21
C LEU A 83 -12.79 5.19 13.18
N VAL A 84 -12.21 5.64 14.29
CA VAL A 84 -10.76 5.82 14.42
C VAL A 84 -10.02 4.49 14.27
N GLY A 85 -10.57 3.39 14.82
CA GLY A 85 -10.03 2.04 14.62
C GLY A 85 -9.97 1.63 13.15
N PHE A 86 -11.04 1.90 12.39
CA PHE A 86 -11.05 1.66 10.94
C PHE A 86 -10.08 2.59 10.18
N GLN A 87 -9.99 3.87 10.57
CA GLN A 87 -9.03 4.79 9.98
C GLN A 87 -7.59 4.34 10.21
N ALA A 88 -7.27 3.84 11.41
CA ALA A 88 -5.95 3.29 11.72
C ALA A 88 -5.64 2.05 10.87
N ALA A 89 -6.59 1.12 10.71
CA ALA A 89 -6.43 -0.04 9.84
C ALA A 89 -6.23 0.37 8.37
N ALA A 90 -6.98 1.35 7.88
CA ALA A 90 -6.79 1.91 6.54
C ALA A 90 -5.42 2.60 6.40
N GLY A 91 -4.95 3.28 7.45
CA GLY A 91 -3.61 3.86 7.53
C GLY A 91 -2.52 2.80 7.40
N MET A 92 -2.64 1.65 8.06
CA MET A 92 -1.71 0.52 7.89
C MET A 92 -1.72 -0.07 6.47
N CYS A 93 -2.84 0.08 5.75
CA CYS A 93 -2.93 -0.27 4.32
C CYS A 93 -2.26 0.78 3.40
N THR A 94 -1.72 1.88 3.92
CA THR A 94 -0.97 2.83 3.09
C THR A 94 0.48 2.39 2.85
N ASP A 95 1.09 1.61 3.74
CA ASP A 95 2.43 1.01 3.52
C ASP A 95 2.47 0.12 2.28
N CYS A 96 1.34 -0.53 2.08
CA CYS A 96 0.95 -1.33 0.94
C CYS A 96 1.05 -0.54 -0.41
N ASN A 97 0.77 0.76 -0.42
CA ASN A 97 0.97 1.62 -1.59
C ASN A 97 2.44 1.87 -1.91
N ILE A 98 3.29 2.03 -0.88
CA ILE A 98 4.74 2.19 -1.06
C ILE A 98 5.33 0.92 -1.66
N ALA A 99 4.89 -0.26 -1.21
CA ALA A 99 5.32 -1.53 -1.77
C ALA A 99 5.02 -1.64 -3.28
N ILE A 100 3.83 -1.21 -3.72
CA ILE A 100 3.47 -1.19 -5.15
C ILE A 100 4.40 -0.28 -5.95
N LEU A 101 4.74 0.89 -5.43
CA LEU A 101 5.69 1.82 -6.07
C LEU A 101 7.10 1.22 -6.17
N LEU A 102 7.56 0.54 -5.12
CA LEU A 102 8.85 -0.16 -5.14
C LEU A 102 8.88 -1.28 -6.18
N PHE A 103 7.79 -2.03 -6.34
CA PHE A 103 7.70 -3.06 -7.39
C PHE A 103 7.69 -2.45 -8.79
N TYR A 104 7.02 -1.31 -8.97
CA TYR A 104 7.09 -0.56 -10.22
C TYR A 104 8.53 -0.16 -10.56
N SER A 105 9.27 0.42 -9.60
CA SER A 105 10.68 0.77 -9.77
C SER A 105 11.54 -0.47 -10.07
N ALA A 106 11.31 -1.58 -9.36
CA ALA A 106 12.01 -2.84 -9.59
C ALA A 106 11.77 -3.39 -11.01
N ALA A 107 10.53 -3.39 -11.49
CA ALA A 107 10.20 -3.81 -12.85
C ALA A 107 10.88 -2.92 -13.91
N ARG A 108 10.94 -1.60 -13.69
CA ARG A 108 11.65 -0.68 -14.59
C ARG A 108 13.16 -0.91 -14.59
N LEU A 109 13.76 -1.17 -13.43
CA LEU A 109 15.19 -1.52 -13.32
C LEU A 109 15.49 -2.85 -14.02
N GLU A 110 14.62 -3.85 -13.89
CA GLU A 110 14.78 -5.15 -14.56
C GLU A 110 14.76 -5.01 -16.10
N LEU A 111 13.84 -4.19 -16.64
CA LEU A 111 13.81 -3.86 -18.07
C LEU A 111 15.08 -3.12 -18.52
N LEU A 112 15.59 -2.21 -17.68
CA LEU A 112 16.83 -1.49 -17.96
C LEU A 112 18.02 -2.46 -17.99
N VAL A 113 18.13 -3.38 -17.03
CA VAL A 113 19.17 -4.42 -17.02
C VAL A 113 19.10 -5.27 -18.29
N GLN A 114 17.89 -5.64 -18.75
CA GLN A 114 17.73 -6.35 -20.01
C GLN A 114 18.19 -5.52 -21.23
N LYS A 115 17.97 -4.20 -21.23
CA LYS A 115 18.49 -3.32 -22.29
C LYS A 115 20.01 -3.26 -22.26
N ILE A 116 20.61 -3.02 -21.09
CA ILE A 116 22.07 -2.97 -20.90
C ILE A 116 22.73 -4.27 -21.39
N ARG A 117 22.15 -5.43 -21.08
CA ARG A 117 22.69 -6.73 -21.50
C ARG A 117 22.70 -6.93 -23.02
N ASN A 118 21.87 -6.20 -23.76
CA ASN A 118 21.78 -6.28 -25.23
C ASN A 118 22.44 -5.10 -25.96
N VAL A 119 23.06 -4.16 -25.23
CA VAL A 119 23.77 -3.00 -25.80
C VAL A 119 24.93 -3.49 -26.68
N ARG A 120 25.06 -2.87 -27.86
CA ARG A 120 26.18 -3.14 -28.78
C ARG A 120 27.11 -1.95 -28.97
N ASN A 121 26.66 -0.74 -28.64
CA ASN A 121 27.38 0.51 -28.89
C ASN A 121 27.47 1.41 -27.65
N GLU A 122 28.52 2.21 -27.56
CA GLU A 122 28.75 3.15 -26.43
C GLU A 122 27.63 4.19 -26.28
N ASN A 123 27.04 4.65 -27.39
CA ASN A 123 25.90 5.58 -27.36
C ASN A 123 24.62 4.96 -26.77
N GLU A 124 24.42 3.66 -26.95
CA GLU A 124 23.28 2.94 -26.35
C GLU A 124 23.52 2.72 -24.85
N LEU A 125 24.78 2.57 -24.43
CA LEU A 125 25.18 2.50 -23.03
C LEU A 125 24.91 3.83 -22.31
N ASP A 126 25.31 4.97 -22.90
CA ASP A 126 25.06 6.30 -22.34
C ASP A 126 23.55 6.58 -22.18
N SER A 127 22.75 6.15 -23.15
CA SER A 127 21.28 6.25 -23.08
C SER A 127 20.68 5.39 -21.96
N CYS A 128 21.25 4.21 -21.69
CA CYS A 128 20.83 3.37 -20.56
C CYS A 128 21.20 4.01 -19.20
N ILE A 129 22.36 4.65 -19.10
CA ILE A 129 22.80 5.33 -17.88
C ILE A 129 21.88 6.52 -17.57
N LYS A 130 21.48 7.30 -18.58
CA LYS A 130 20.49 8.38 -18.41
C LYS A 130 19.12 7.85 -17.97
N LEU A 131 18.66 6.74 -18.54
CA LEU A 131 17.40 6.12 -18.15
C LEU A 131 17.44 5.55 -16.71
N HIS A 132 18.61 5.10 -16.25
CA HIS A 132 18.82 4.68 -14.87
C HIS A 132 18.65 5.85 -13.88
N ASP A 133 19.28 6.99 -14.19
CA ASP A 133 19.19 8.21 -13.38
C ASP A 133 17.75 8.72 -13.30
N GLU A 134 17.00 8.65 -14.41
CA GLU A 134 15.58 9.01 -14.47
C GLU A 134 14.68 8.10 -13.62
N ILE A 135 14.98 6.79 -13.53
CA ILE A 135 14.20 5.84 -12.72
C ILE A 135 14.41 6.06 -11.21
N LEU A 136 15.61 6.54 -10.82
CA LEU A 136 15.99 6.73 -9.42
C LEU A 136 15.63 8.12 -8.88
N ARG A 137 15.23 9.05 -9.74
CA ARG A 137 14.85 10.42 -9.38
C ARG A 137 13.42 10.50 -8.85
#